data_AF-J9S0H7-F1
#
_entry.id   AF-J9S0H7-F1
#
_cell.length_a   1.000
_cell.length_b   1.000
_cell.length_c   1.000
_cell.angle_alpha   90.00
_cell.angle_beta   90.00
_cell.angle_gamma   90.00
#
_symmetry.space_group_name_H-M   'P 1'
#
loop_
_entity.id
_entity.type
_entity.pdbx_description
1 polymer ?
#
loop_
_entity_poly.entity_id
_entity_poly.type
_entity_poly.pdbx_seq_one_letter_code
_entity_poly.pdbx_strand_id
1 'polypeptide(L)'
;MMKSGGRGVAWWIVLVVVAVMAVSAFYVGKLRLSVIPDRAIGHSPPAPQAGIVRDKSIEYVVTGPEGSSARVSYIEPGGRVVEDKVTVPWRVVLRTRELTTSAGVLTQSSGRGEVSCAVRVNGFERVRQDGSGTDGSTVANCLVPVA
;
A
#
# COMPACT_ATOMS: atom_id res chain seq x y z
N MET A 1 32.24 -93.31 -1.68
CA MET A 1 31.06 -93.58 -0.83
C MET A 1 30.23 -92.30 -0.80
N MET A 2 28.95 -92.42 -1.14
CA MET A 2 28.03 -91.32 -1.45
C MET A 2 27.87 -90.27 -0.34
N LYS A 3 27.65 -89.01 -0.74
CA LYS A 3 26.44 -88.30 -0.30
C LYS A 3 25.93 -87.33 -1.37
N SER A 4 25.34 -87.92 -2.42
CA SER A 4 24.32 -87.26 -3.23
C SER A 4 23.08 -87.04 -2.34
N GLY A 5 22.93 -85.86 -1.75
CA GLY A 5 21.77 -85.52 -0.93
C GLY A 5 21.83 -84.07 -0.49
N GLY A 6 21.29 -83.16 -1.29
CA GLY A 6 21.22 -81.74 -0.90
C GLY A 6 20.97 -80.72 -2.03
N ARG A 7 20.90 -81.14 -3.31
CA ARG A 7 20.71 -80.19 -4.42
C ARG A 7 19.31 -79.55 -4.46
N GLY A 8 18.30 -80.17 -3.84
CA GLY A 8 16.94 -79.60 -3.78
C GLY A 8 16.76 -78.50 -2.74
N VAL A 9 17.43 -78.60 -1.59
CA VAL A 9 17.26 -77.66 -0.46
C VAL A 9 18.02 -76.35 -0.71
N ALA A 10 19.26 -76.43 -1.20
CA ALA A 10 20.04 -75.23 -1.52
C ALA A 10 19.48 -74.47 -2.73
N TRP A 11 18.98 -75.20 -3.74
CA TRP A 11 18.43 -74.59 -4.95
C TRP A 11 17.15 -73.81 -4.69
N TRP A 12 16.25 -74.35 -3.86
CA TRP A 12 15.05 -73.63 -3.45
C TRP A 12 15.37 -72.33 -2.72
N ILE A 13 16.35 -72.35 -1.82
CA ILE A 13 16.80 -71.15 -1.10
C ILE A 13 17.34 -70.11 -2.09
N VAL A 14 18.19 -70.51 -3.04
CA VAL A 14 18.71 -69.59 -4.06
C VAL A 14 17.59 -69.00 -4.91
N LEU A 15 16.61 -69.80 -5.33
CA LEU A 15 15.46 -69.30 -6.09
C LEU A 15 14.63 -68.30 -5.29
N VAL A 16 14.38 -68.56 -4.01
CA VAL A 16 13.64 -67.64 -3.13
C VAL A 16 14.40 -66.33 -2.97
N VAL A 17 15.72 -66.38 -2.76
CA VAL A 17 16.55 -65.17 -2.63
C VAL A 17 16.52 -64.34 -3.91
N VAL A 18 16.65 -64.97 -5.07
CA VAL A 18 16.57 -64.30 -6.37
C VAL A 18 15.20 -63.67 -6.59
N ALA A 19 14.12 -64.38 -6.23
CA ALA A 19 12.76 -63.87 -6.35
C ALA A 19 12.54 -62.63 -5.47
N VAL A 20 13.00 -62.67 -4.20
CA VAL A 20 12.90 -61.53 -3.29
C VAL A 20 13.68 -60.33 -3.84
N MET A 21 14.92 -60.53 -4.28
CA MET A 21 15.74 -59.46 -4.87
C MET A 21 15.08 -58.83 -6.09
N ALA A 22 14.51 -59.65 -6.98
CA ALA A 22 13.83 -59.17 -8.17
C ALA A 22 12.59 -58.32 -7.83
N VAL A 23 11.77 -58.77 -6.88
CA VAL A 23 10.56 -58.04 -6.45
C VAL A 23 10.94 -56.71 -5.78
N SER A 24 11.94 -56.71 -4.90
CA SER A 24 12.42 -55.49 -4.25
C SER A 24 12.96 -54.48 -5.26
N ALA A 25 13.82 -54.93 -6.19
CA ALA A 25 14.38 -54.07 -7.23
C ALA A 25 13.29 -53.49 -8.14
N PHE A 26 12.30 -54.30 -8.50
CA PHE A 26 11.16 -53.87 -9.31
C PHE A 26 10.35 -52.76 -8.61
N TYR A 27 10.02 -52.94 -7.33
CA TYR A 27 9.22 -51.96 -6.59
C TYR A 27 9.96 -50.63 -6.39
N VAL A 28 11.25 -50.71 -6.03
CA VAL A 28 12.11 -49.51 -5.91
C VAL A 28 12.26 -48.80 -7.25
N GLY A 29 12.48 -49.57 -8.32
CA GLY A 29 12.56 -49.03 -9.68
C GLY A 29 11.28 -48.32 -10.09
N LYS A 30 10.12 -48.92 -9.83
CA LYS A 30 8.81 -48.29 -10.10
C LYS A 30 8.64 -46.96 -9.38
N LEU A 31 9.06 -46.86 -8.12
CA LEU A 31 8.97 -45.62 -7.35
C LEU A 31 9.96 -44.55 -7.85
N ARG A 32 11.20 -44.93 -8.18
CA ARG A 32 12.23 -43.99 -8.63
C ARG A 32 12.06 -43.53 -10.08
N LEU A 33 11.53 -44.39 -10.94
CA LEU A 33 11.29 -44.10 -12.35
C LEU A 33 9.89 -43.50 -12.59
N SER A 34 8.99 -43.57 -11.60
CA SER A 34 7.71 -42.87 -11.69
C SER A 34 7.96 -41.37 -11.66
N VAL A 35 7.45 -40.68 -12.67
CA VAL A 35 7.38 -39.22 -12.68
C VAL A 35 6.42 -38.83 -11.57
N ILE A 36 6.95 -38.43 -10.41
CA ILE A 36 6.17 -37.78 -9.37
C ILE A 36 5.94 -36.36 -9.88
N PRO A 37 4.69 -35.97 -10.21
CA PRO A 37 4.42 -34.58 -10.56
C PRO A 37 4.80 -33.74 -9.36
N ASP A 38 5.83 -32.92 -9.52
CA ASP A 38 6.33 -32.04 -8.48
C ASP A 38 5.26 -30.97 -8.21
N ARG A 39 4.39 -31.23 -7.22
CA ARG A 39 3.41 -30.25 -6.76
C ARG A 39 4.08 -29.07 -6.03
N ALA A 40 5.40 -29.12 -5.82
CA ALA A 40 6.15 -28.09 -5.10
C ALA A 40 6.65 -26.95 -6.00
N ILE A 41 6.49 -27.02 -7.34
CA ILE A 41 6.50 -25.80 -8.16
C ILE A 41 5.13 -25.15 -7.96
N GLY A 42 4.96 -24.56 -6.78
CA GLY A 42 3.84 -23.70 -6.49
C GLY A 42 3.80 -22.63 -7.57
N HIS A 43 2.75 -22.66 -8.39
CA HIS A 43 2.33 -21.49 -9.12
C HIS A 43 1.87 -20.46 -8.09
N SER A 44 2.81 -19.82 -7.40
CA SER A 44 2.51 -18.60 -6.69
C SER A 44 1.97 -17.65 -7.75
N PRO A 45 0.76 -17.11 -7.58
CA PRO A 45 0.31 -16.03 -8.43
C PRO A 45 1.42 -14.96 -8.45
N PRO A 46 1.65 -14.29 -9.59
CA PRO A 46 2.62 -13.22 -9.66
C PRO A 46 2.41 -12.28 -8.46
N ALA A 47 3.52 -11.84 -7.87
CA ALA A 47 3.48 -10.93 -6.74
C ALA A 47 2.48 -9.79 -7.06
N PRO A 48 1.59 -9.44 -6.12
CA PRO A 48 0.64 -8.36 -6.35
C PRO A 48 1.41 -7.15 -6.86
N GLN A 49 0.97 -6.57 -7.97
CA GLN A 49 1.59 -5.36 -8.47
C GLN A 49 1.59 -4.35 -7.32
N ALA A 50 2.77 -3.88 -6.92
CA ALA A 50 2.89 -2.81 -5.95
C ALA A 50 2.00 -1.67 -6.45
N GLY A 51 0.99 -1.30 -5.67
CA GLY A 51 0.01 -0.30 -6.09
C GLY A 51 0.75 0.93 -6.59
N ILE A 52 0.40 1.39 -7.79
CA ILE A 52 0.94 2.62 -8.38
C ILE A 52 0.83 3.70 -7.30
N VAL A 53 1.96 4.32 -6.94
CA VAL A 53 2.00 5.40 -5.95
C VAL A 53 1.07 6.49 -6.44
N ARG A 54 -0.12 6.57 -5.84
CA ARG A 54 -1.15 7.51 -6.27
C ARG A 54 -0.73 8.89 -5.81
N ASP A 55 -0.34 9.73 -6.76
CA ASP A 55 -0.17 11.15 -6.52
C ASP A 55 -1.49 11.72 -5.98
N LYS A 56 -1.40 12.39 -4.84
CA LYS A 56 -2.50 13.03 -4.14
C LYS A 56 -2.39 14.53 -4.33
N SER A 57 -3.49 15.18 -4.69
CA SER A 57 -3.54 16.64 -4.82
C SER A 57 -4.29 17.26 -3.64
N ILE A 58 -3.66 18.21 -2.97
CA ILE A 58 -4.26 19.01 -1.91
C ILE A 58 -4.39 20.43 -2.43
N GLU A 59 -5.60 20.95 -2.41
CA GLU A 59 -5.92 22.30 -2.86
C GLU A 59 -6.45 23.11 -1.68
N TYR A 60 -5.79 24.23 -1.40
CA TYR A 60 -6.24 25.21 -0.41
C TYR A 60 -6.89 26.37 -1.15
N VAL A 61 -8.07 26.77 -0.69
CA VAL A 61 -8.84 27.89 -1.25
C VAL A 61 -9.21 28.83 -0.12
N VAL A 62 -8.94 30.12 -0.30
CA VAL A 62 -9.35 31.19 0.60
C VAL A 62 -10.17 32.19 -0.21
N THR A 63 -11.39 32.47 0.24
CA THR A 63 -12.27 33.47 -0.40
C THR A 63 -12.75 34.50 0.61
N GLY A 64 -13.13 35.67 0.12
CA GLY A 64 -13.47 36.84 0.91
C GLY A 64 -13.59 38.06 -0.01
N PRO A 65 -13.58 39.28 0.53
CA PRO A 65 -13.68 40.49 -0.29
C PRO A 65 -12.55 40.57 -1.33
N GLU A 66 -12.93 40.73 -2.59
CA GLU A 66 -12.01 40.81 -3.73
C GLU A 66 -10.96 41.91 -3.51
N GLY A 67 -9.69 41.57 -3.69
CA GLY A 67 -8.58 42.51 -3.54
C GLY A 67 -8.15 42.78 -2.10
N SER A 68 -8.77 42.14 -1.09
CA SER A 68 -8.34 42.27 0.31
C SER A 68 -7.01 41.55 0.57
N SER A 69 -6.17 42.13 1.43
CA SER A 69 -4.93 41.48 1.86
C SER A 69 -5.20 40.58 3.06
N ALA A 70 -4.82 39.31 2.95
CA ALA A 70 -4.90 38.34 4.02
C ALA A 70 -3.52 37.71 4.27
N ARG A 71 -3.28 37.29 5.51
CA ARG A 71 -2.16 36.42 5.84
C ARG A 71 -2.68 34.99 5.91
N VAL A 72 -2.03 34.10 5.16
CA VAL A 72 -2.38 32.68 5.12
C VAL A 72 -1.24 31.86 5.70
N SER A 73 -1.58 30.88 6.52
CA SER A 73 -0.66 29.88 7.03
C SER A 73 -1.18 28.51 6.63
N TYR A 74 -0.43 27.76 5.83
CA TYR A 74 -0.84 26.46 5.32
C TYR A 74 0.23 25.40 5.57
N ILE A 75 -0.22 24.15 5.65
CA ILE A 75 0.65 22.99 5.87
C ILE A 75 0.99 22.37 4.51
N GLU A 76 2.26 22.28 4.18
CA GLU A 76 2.72 21.56 2.99
C GLU A 76 2.82 20.05 3.25
N PRO A 77 2.82 19.24 2.18
CA PRO A 77 3.24 17.84 2.28
C PRO A 77 4.59 17.71 2.99
N GLY A 78 4.71 16.76 3.91
CA GLY A 78 5.85 16.65 4.82
C GLY A 78 5.71 17.45 6.13
N GLY A 79 4.61 18.16 6.34
CA GLY A 79 4.27 18.80 7.62
C GLY A 79 4.92 20.16 7.88
N ARG A 80 5.58 20.75 6.88
CA ARG A 80 6.14 22.11 6.98
C ARG A 80 5.02 23.14 6.95
N VAL A 81 5.05 24.10 7.87
CA VAL A 81 4.11 25.24 7.86
C VAL A 81 4.74 26.39 7.09
N VAL A 82 4.00 26.93 6.12
CA VAL A 82 4.37 28.11 5.34
C VAL A 82 3.41 29.24 5.66
N GLU A 83 3.93 30.44 5.86
CA GLU A 83 3.16 31.64 6.13
C GLU A 83 3.45 32.70 5.06
N ASP A 84 2.41 33.13 4.36
CA ASP A 84 2.50 34.07 3.25
C ASP A 84 1.45 35.19 3.39
N LYS A 85 1.77 36.35 2.83
CA LYS A 85 0.82 37.46 2.67
C LYS A 85 0.30 37.47 1.24
N VAL A 86 -1.01 37.28 1.08
CA VAL A 86 -1.65 37.07 -0.22
C VAL A 86 -2.84 38.01 -0.40
N THR A 87 -3.28 38.17 -1.65
CA THR A 87 -4.51 38.87 -2.00
C THR A 87 -5.62 37.85 -2.24
N VAL A 88 -6.80 38.11 -1.70
CA VAL A 88 -7.98 37.25 -1.81
C VAL A 88 -8.77 37.61 -3.09
N PRO A 89 -9.34 36.63 -3.83
CA PRO A 89 -9.32 35.18 -3.59
C PRO A 89 -7.96 34.53 -3.90
N TRP A 90 -7.56 33.60 -3.04
CA TRP A 90 -6.28 32.89 -3.16
C TRP A 90 -6.49 31.38 -3.28
N ARG A 91 -5.64 30.72 -4.07
CA ARG A 91 -5.66 29.27 -4.28
C ARG A 91 -4.25 28.73 -4.50
N VAL A 92 -3.94 27.59 -3.88
CA VAL A 92 -2.71 26.82 -4.16
C VAL A 92 -3.03 25.33 -4.27
N VAL A 93 -2.32 24.64 -5.16
CA VAL A 93 -2.44 23.20 -5.36
C VAL A 93 -1.08 22.55 -5.13
N LEU A 94 -1.02 21.63 -4.18
CA LEU A 94 0.16 20.88 -3.78
C LEU A 94 -0.04 19.41 -4.15
N ARG A 95 1.04 18.74 -4.57
CA ARG A 95 1.03 17.31 -4.91
C ARG A 95 1.94 16.53 -3.99
N THR A 96 1.48 15.39 -3.52
CA THR A 96 2.26 14.50 -2.64
C THR A 96 2.06 13.04 -2.98
N ARG A 97 3.06 12.23 -2.64
CA ARG A 97 3.03 10.76 -2.71
C ARG A 97 2.91 10.12 -1.32
N GLU A 98 2.85 10.93 -0.28
CA GLU A 98 2.66 10.46 1.09
C GLU A 98 1.26 9.87 1.26
N LEU A 99 1.19 8.71 1.90
CA LEU A 99 -0.07 7.99 2.17
C LEU A 99 -1.00 8.80 3.08
N THR A 100 -0.39 9.48 4.06
CA THR A 100 -1.07 10.29 5.06
C THR A 100 -0.31 11.60 5.23
N THR A 101 -1.00 12.72 5.09
CA THR A 101 -0.47 14.04 5.44
C THR A 101 -1.54 14.81 6.18
N SER A 102 -1.15 15.63 7.14
CA SER A 102 -2.04 16.66 7.67
C SER A 102 -2.18 17.75 6.61
N ALA A 103 -3.37 18.32 6.51
CA ALA A 103 -3.63 19.44 5.61
C ALA A 103 -4.42 20.49 6.37
N GLY A 104 -3.99 21.73 6.31
CA GLY A 104 -4.72 22.81 6.95
C GLY A 104 -4.32 24.15 6.39
N VAL A 105 -5.26 25.09 6.48
CA VAL A 105 -5.04 26.49 6.16
C VAL A 105 -5.74 27.35 7.21
N LEU A 106 -4.98 28.26 7.79
CA LEU A 106 -5.44 29.35 8.62
C LEU A 106 -5.34 30.63 7.79
N THR A 107 -6.42 31.39 7.73
CA THR A 107 -6.43 32.69 7.07
C THR A 107 -6.82 33.77 8.06
N GLN A 108 -6.12 34.90 8.01
CA GLN A 108 -6.36 36.08 8.81
C GLN A 108 -6.45 37.28 7.87
N SER A 109 -7.62 37.90 7.75
CA SER A 109 -7.81 39.10 6.93
C SER A 109 -7.88 40.33 7.80
N SER A 110 -7.10 41.35 7.42
CA SER A 110 -7.16 42.68 8.03
C SER A 110 -8.23 43.49 7.29
N GLY A 111 -9.48 43.38 7.72
CA GLY A 111 -10.61 44.05 7.06
C GLY A 111 -11.96 43.66 7.66
N ARG A 112 -12.99 44.48 7.38
CA ARG A 112 -14.39 44.12 7.68
C ARG A 112 -14.91 43.26 6.54
N GLY A 113 -15.43 42.07 6.86
CA GLY A 113 -16.03 41.17 5.88
C GLY A 113 -15.90 39.71 6.29
N GLU A 114 -16.67 38.84 5.65
CA GLU A 114 -16.60 37.39 5.86
C GLU A 114 -15.46 36.80 5.03
N VAL A 115 -14.68 35.90 5.64
CA VAL A 115 -13.60 35.17 4.96
C VAL A 115 -13.87 33.69 5.11
N SER A 116 -13.78 32.93 4.04
CA SER A 116 -13.92 31.48 4.11
C SER A 116 -12.65 30.78 3.66
N CYS A 117 -12.41 29.62 4.26
CA CYS A 117 -11.39 28.68 3.84
C CYS A 117 -12.03 27.37 3.39
N ALA A 118 -11.40 26.70 2.43
CA ALA A 118 -11.75 25.34 2.04
C ALA A 118 -10.49 24.54 1.72
N VAL A 119 -10.51 23.26 2.08
CA VAL A 119 -9.46 22.29 1.74
C VAL A 119 -10.08 21.20 0.89
N ARG A 120 -9.49 20.97 -0.28
CA ARG A 120 -9.90 19.93 -1.22
C ARG A 120 -8.80 18.91 -1.37
N VAL A 121 -9.16 17.64 -1.30
CA VAL A 121 -8.23 16.52 -1.46
C VAL A 121 -8.72 15.67 -2.63
N ASN A 122 -7.90 15.54 -3.66
CA ASN A 122 -8.24 14.88 -4.93
C ASN A 122 -9.52 15.45 -5.57
N GLY A 123 -9.70 16.77 -5.47
CA GLY A 123 -10.89 17.47 -5.98
C GLY A 123 -12.13 17.41 -5.07
N PHE A 124 -12.10 16.62 -3.99
CA PHE A 124 -13.21 16.53 -3.02
C PHE A 124 -13.01 17.51 -1.87
N GLU A 125 -13.99 18.36 -1.62
CA GLU A 125 -14.01 19.25 -0.45
C GLU A 125 -14.10 18.43 0.83
N ARG A 126 -13.06 18.53 1.67
CA ARG A 126 -12.98 17.81 2.95
C ARG A 126 -13.46 18.67 4.10
N VAL A 127 -13.20 19.95 4.03
CA VAL A 127 -13.63 20.93 5.01
C VAL A 127 -13.81 22.27 4.32
N ARG A 128 -14.83 22.99 4.77
CA ARG A 128 -15.06 24.39 4.49
C ARG A 128 -15.50 25.05 5.78
N GLN A 129 -14.94 26.21 6.08
CA GLN A 129 -15.31 27.01 7.24
C GLN A 129 -15.37 28.47 6.85
N ASP A 130 -16.36 29.16 7.40
CA ASP A 130 -16.54 30.59 7.26
C ASP A 130 -16.12 31.27 8.56
N GLY A 131 -15.36 32.35 8.43
CA GLY A 131 -14.82 33.15 9.52
C GLY A 131 -15.48 34.53 9.51
N SER A 132 -16.23 34.82 10.56
CA SER A 132 -16.80 36.13 10.83
C SER A 132 -16.11 36.76 12.02
N GLY A 133 -15.66 38.01 11.89
CA GLY A 133 -15.07 38.78 13.00
C GLY A 133 -15.68 40.18 13.07
N THR A 134 -16.00 40.61 14.29
CA THR A 134 -16.64 41.90 14.58
C THR A 134 -15.65 43.06 14.74
N ASP A 135 -14.38 42.78 15.06
CA ASP A 135 -13.39 43.78 15.48
C ASP A 135 -12.30 44.09 14.42
N GLY A 136 -12.65 43.98 13.14
CA GLY A 136 -11.77 44.36 12.02
C GLY A 136 -10.65 43.36 11.69
N SER A 137 -10.60 42.22 12.37
CA SER A 137 -9.80 41.06 12.00
C SER A 137 -10.73 39.84 11.89
N THR A 138 -10.73 39.19 10.73
CA THR A 138 -11.52 37.97 10.51
C THR A 138 -10.60 36.78 10.30
N VAL A 139 -10.91 35.68 10.99
CA VAL A 139 -10.08 34.48 11.03
C VAL A 139 -10.93 33.28 10.62
N ALA A 140 -10.43 32.48 9.68
CA ALA A 140 -11.00 31.18 9.35
C ALA A 140 -9.92 30.10 9.44
N ASN A 141 -10.25 28.98 10.10
CA ASN A 141 -9.34 27.86 10.31
C ASN A 141 -9.94 26.58 9.74
N CYS A 142 -9.26 26.00 8.77
CA CYS A 142 -9.65 24.75 8.15
C CYS A 142 -8.56 23.71 8.39
N LEU A 143 -8.88 22.66 9.15
CA LEU A 143 -7.94 21.58 9.46
C LEU A 143 -8.54 20.23 9.03
N VAL A 144 -7.72 19.44 8.33
CA VAL A 144 -7.97 18.04 8.00
C VAL A 144 -6.85 17.23 8.64
N PRO A 145 -7.13 16.50 9.73
CA PRO A 145 -6.10 15.74 10.47
C PRO A 145 -5.37 14.72 9.60
N VAL A 146 -6.12 14.07 8.68
CA VAL A 146 -5.59 13.10 7.73
C VAL A 146 -6.26 13.38 6.38
N ALA A 147 -5.51 14.01 5.48
CA ALA A 147 -5.89 14.16 4.09
C ALA A 147 -5.64 12.84 3.39
#